data_AF-A0A661MAA6-F1
#
_entry.id   AF-A0A661MAA6-F1
#
_cell.length_a   1.000
_cell.length_b   1.000
_cell.length_c   1.000
_cell.angle_alpha   90.00
_cell.angle_beta   90.00
_cell.angle_gamma   90.00
#
_symmetry.space_group_name_H-M   'P 1'
#
loop_
_entity.id
_entity.type
_entity.pdbx_description
1 polymer ?
#
loop_
_entity_poly.entity_id
_entity_poly.type
_entity_poly.pdbx_seq_one_letter_code
_entity_poly.pdbx_strand_id
1 'polypeptide(L)'
;MTTRVEKQYDVIVVGAGHAGCEAALAAARMGHLTLLLTINLDHVAAMSCNPAIGGLAKGHLVKEIDALGGEMARNADETAIQFRRLNTRKGLAVQGSRTQNDRDLYRRRMKSVLERQERLDLRQAMVERLLVRDGRVWGVETRLHEQFPGKTVILTTGTFLRGLIHIGLQRFPAGRLGDPPSDTLSQQLAELGFRLGRLKTGTTPRLNGRTIRYEGLEVQPGDAQPRPFSFSTQRIALPQVPCHITYTNARTHEWIRKGLDRSPLFTGVIEGVGARYRPSIEDKVVRFSEKERHQIFLEPEGLHTVEVYPNGLATSLPVDIQLRMIRSVEGLEEAEIVRPGYAIEYDYVDPRQLRPTQETRLVERLFHAGQINGTSGYEEAAAQGLLAGINAVLKVREEAPLILSRSQAYAGVLIDDLVTRGTREPYRMFTSRAEYRLLLREDNADFRLRDLGYRLGLVSEEVYAAFCRKRERLASLLKRLEEVKLRPDAAVADKLKALGSAPI
;
A
#
# COMPACT_ATOMS: atom_id res chain seq x y z
N MET A 1 28.04 -20.38 -17.01
CA MET A 1 28.87 -19.20 -17.35
C MET A 1 28.14 -17.98 -16.81
N THR A 2 28.84 -17.10 -16.10
CA THR A 2 28.27 -15.87 -15.54
C THR A 2 28.49 -14.71 -16.51
N THR A 3 27.44 -13.97 -16.83
CA THR A 3 27.49 -12.83 -17.76
C THR A 3 27.41 -11.54 -16.98
N ARG A 4 28.45 -10.69 -17.03
CA ARG A 4 28.42 -9.39 -16.36
C ARG A 4 27.95 -8.31 -17.33
N VAL A 5 26.94 -7.54 -16.94
CA VAL A 5 26.46 -6.41 -17.72
C VAL A 5 27.44 -5.25 -17.60
N GLU A 6 27.81 -4.63 -18.73
CA GLU A 6 28.78 -3.52 -18.77
C GLU A 6 28.23 -2.23 -18.16
N LYS A 7 26.93 -1.96 -18.36
CA LYS A 7 26.25 -0.79 -17.81
C LYS A 7 26.27 -0.85 -16.28
N GLN A 8 26.80 0.21 -15.66
CA GLN A 8 26.80 0.38 -14.21
C GLN A 8 25.63 1.24 -13.77
N TYR A 9 24.94 0.80 -12.72
CA TYR A 9 23.83 1.53 -12.15
C TYR A 9 24.23 2.21 -10.83
N ASP A 10 23.61 3.34 -10.53
CA ASP A 10 23.74 3.95 -9.21
C ASP A 10 22.84 3.24 -8.20
N VAL A 11 21.62 2.91 -8.61
CA VAL A 11 20.60 2.27 -7.77
C VAL A 11 20.01 1.07 -8.50
N ILE A 12 19.99 -0.09 -7.84
CA ILE A 12 19.28 -1.27 -8.31
C ILE A 12 18.10 -1.53 -7.37
N VAL A 13 16.91 -1.71 -7.92
CA VAL A 13 15.68 -2.02 -7.17
C VAL A 13 15.20 -3.42 -7.55
N VAL A 14 14.99 -4.28 -6.56
CA VAL A 14 14.59 -5.68 -6.74
C VAL A 14 13.14 -5.89 -6.33
N GLY A 15 12.27 -5.91 -7.33
CA GLY A 15 10.83 -6.17 -7.21
C GLY A 15 10.00 -4.96 -7.58
N ALA A 16 9.26 -5.01 -8.69
CA ALA A 16 8.38 -3.93 -9.15
C ALA A 16 7.00 -3.91 -8.47
N GLY A 17 6.97 -4.12 -7.15
CA GLY A 17 5.77 -3.87 -6.32
C GLY A 17 5.64 -2.39 -5.96
N HIS A 18 4.64 -2.04 -5.15
CA HIS A 18 4.38 -0.65 -4.73
C HIS A 18 5.60 0.07 -4.14
N ALA A 19 6.39 -0.62 -3.29
CA ALA A 19 7.64 -0.07 -2.76
C ALA A 19 8.69 0.14 -3.86
N GLY A 20 8.87 -0.85 -4.74
CA GLY A 20 9.89 -0.78 -5.77
C GLY A 20 9.61 0.28 -6.84
N CYS A 21 8.34 0.47 -7.19
CA CYS A 21 7.95 1.52 -8.13
C CYS A 21 8.32 2.92 -7.60
N GLU A 22 7.94 3.24 -6.35
CA GLU A 22 8.30 4.53 -5.75
C GLU A 22 9.81 4.69 -5.54
N ALA A 23 10.51 3.62 -5.13
CA ALA A 23 11.96 3.65 -4.95
C ALA A 23 12.69 3.94 -6.27
N ALA A 24 12.29 3.24 -7.34
CA ALA A 24 12.89 3.39 -8.66
C ALA A 24 12.60 4.76 -9.28
N LEU A 25 11.35 5.23 -9.19
CA LEU A 25 10.97 6.55 -9.66
C LEU A 25 11.69 7.66 -8.88
N ALA A 26 11.81 7.55 -7.56
CA ALA A 26 12.54 8.52 -6.76
C ALA A 26 14.00 8.60 -7.19
N ALA A 27 14.68 7.45 -7.30
CA ALA A 27 16.08 7.41 -7.68
C ALA A 27 16.32 8.02 -9.07
N ALA A 28 15.50 7.65 -10.05
CA ALA A 28 15.60 8.14 -11.41
C ALA A 28 15.27 9.64 -11.53
N ARG A 29 14.23 10.13 -10.84
CA ARG A 29 13.84 11.55 -10.81
C ARG A 29 14.88 12.42 -10.11
N MET A 30 15.62 11.87 -9.16
CA MET A 30 16.81 12.49 -8.58
C MET A 30 18.05 12.39 -9.50
N GLY A 31 17.90 12.00 -10.77
CA GLY A 31 18.96 12.06 -11.77
C GLY A 31 19.93 10.88 -11.79
N HIS A 32 19.63 9.78 -11.11
CA HIS A 32 20.53 8.62 -11.02
C HIS A 32 20.13 7.48 -11.95
N LEU A 33 21.14 6.82 -12.54
CA LEU A 33 20.89 5.65 -13.40
C LEU A 33 20.37 4.50 -12.54
N THR A 34 19.13 4.11 -12.80
CA THR A 34 18.39 3.17 -11.97
C THR A 34 17.98 1.95 -12.77
N LEU A 35 18.12 0.76 -12.18
CA LEU A 35 17.62 -0.49 -12.73
C LEU A 35 16.51 -1.04 -11.85
N LEU A 36 15.32 -1.26 -12.42
CA LEU A 36 14.22 -1.96 -11.75
C LEU A 36 14.08 -3.38 -12.31
N LEU A 37 14.39 -4.37 -11.46
CA LEU A 37 14.27 -5.79 -11.76
C LEU A 37 12.94 -6.33 -11.23
N THR A 38 12.26 -7.16 -12.01
CA THR A 38 11.03 -7.82 -11.58
C THR A 38 10.88 -9.20 -12.21
N ILE A 39 10.21 -10.12 -11.51
CA ILE A 39 9.97 -11.49 -11.99
C ILE A 39 9.04 -11.49 -13.21
N ASN A 40 8.07 -10.57 -13.22
CA ASN A 40 7.09 -10.43 -14.28
C ASN A 40 6.77 -8.95 -14.53
N LEU A 41 7.08 -8.46 -15.74
CA LEU A 41 6.83 -7.06 -16.14
C LEU A 41 5.34 -6.74 -16.29
N ASP A 42 4.48 -7.73 -16.46
CA ASP A 42 3.03 -7.52 -16.56
C ASP A 42 2.35 -7.42 -15.19
N HIS A 43 3.08 -7.71 -14.11
CA HIS A 43 2.60 -7.62 -12.73
C HIS A 43 3.18 -6.43 -11.95
N VAL A 44 3.76 -5.45 -12.64
CA VAL A 44 4.24 -4.19 -12.08
C VAL A 44 3.12 -3.50 -11.29
N ALA A 45 3.39 -3.16 -10.02
CA ALA A 45 2.43 -2.56 -9.09
C ALA A 45 1.06 -3.26 -9.03
N ALA A 46 1.03 -4.58 -9.26
CA ALA A 46 -0.21 -5.33 -9.19
C ALA A 46 -0.80 -5.29 -7.77
N MET A 47 -2.02 -4.77 -7.66
CA MET A 47 -2.82 -4.84 -6.44
C MET A 47 -3.19 -6.30 -6.18
N SER A 48 -2.53 -6.99 -5.26
CA SER A 48 -2.70 -8.44 -5.06
C SER A 48 -3.87 -8.83 -4.14
N CYS A 49 -4.37 -7.85 -3.40
CA CYS A 49 -5.42 -7.98 -2.39
C CYS A 49 -6.60 -7.10 -2.80
N ASN A 50 -6.94 -6.08 -1.99
CA ASN A 50 -8.07 -5.19 -2.25
C ASN A 50 -7.84 -4.32 -3.51
N PRO A 51 -8.87 -4.06 -4.35
CA PRO A 51 -8.81 -3.12 -5.48
C PRO A 51 -8.93 -1.65 -5.00
N ALA A 52 -8.21 -1.27 -3.95
CA ALA A 52 -8.39 0.04 -3.30
C ALA A 52 -7.08 0.65 -2.85
N ILE A 53 -7.03 1.99 -2.88
CA ILE A 53 -5.94 2.80 -2.33
C ILE A 53 -6.50 3.72 -1.23
N GLY A 54 -5.76 3.83 -0.14
CA GLY A 54 -6.08 4.67 0.99
C GLY A 54 -7.00 4.02 2.03
N GLY A 55 -7.78 4.85 2.71
CA GLY A 55 -8.45 4.52 3.96
C GLY A 55 -7.95 5.38 5.11
N LEU A 56 -8.35 5.08 6.35
CA LEU A 56 -8.16 6.00 7.49
C LEU A 56 -6.73 6.54 7.66
N ALA A 57 -5.75 5.67 7.91
CA ALA A 57 -4.34 6.11 8.01
C ALA A 57 -3.60 5.99 6.66
N LYS A 58 -4.09 5.12 5.79
CA LYS A 58 -3.49 4.84 4.49
C LYS A 58 -3.57 6.04 3.56
N GLY A 59 -4.70 6.76 3.55
CA GLY A 59 -4.84 7.97 2.75
C GLY A 59 -3.89 9.09 3.17
N HIS A 60 -3.52 9.16 4.46
CA HIS A 60 -2.47 10.06 4.95
C HIS A 60 -1.11 9.74 4.31
N LEU A 61 -0.73 8.46 4.28
CA LEU A 61 0.50 8.05 3.60
C LEU A 61 0.48 8.39 2.10
N VAL A 62 -0.64 8.16 1.41
CA VAL A 62 -0.77 8.50 -0.02
C VAL A 62 -0.59 10.00 -0.26
N LYS A 63 -1.18 10.85 0.58
CA LYS A 63 -1.02 12.32 0.50
C LYS A 63 0.40 12.75 0.81
N GLU A 64 1.09 12.09 1.72
CA GLU A 64 2.50 12.36 2.04
C GLU A 64 3.45 11.93 0.91
N ILE A 65 3.18 10.77 0.29
CA ILE A 65 3.88 10.31 -0.93
C ILE A 65 3.73 11.36 -2.03
N ASP A 66 2.51 11.83 -2.30
CA ASP A 66 2.28 12.88 -3.30
C ASP A 66 3.01 14.19 -2.97
N ALA A 67 2.97 14.61 -1.70
CA ALA A 67 3.61 15.83 -1.24
C ALA A 67 5.13 15.82 -1.47
N LEU A 68 5.76 14.66 -1.31
CA LEU A 68 7.18 14.45 -1.58
C LEU A 68 7.53 14.28 -3.06
N GLY A 69 6.55 14.04 -3.94
CA GLY A 69 6.76 13.85 -5.38
C GLY A 69 6.71 12.40 -5.86
N GLY A 70 6.17 11.48 -5.05
CA GLY A 70 5.88 10.11 -5.46
C GLY A 70 4.66 9.97 -6.37
N GLU A 71 4.42 8.76 -6.86
CA GLU A 71 3.49 8.52 -7.98
C GLU A 71 2.13 7.93 -7.56
N MET A 72 2.06 7.24 -6.42
CA MET A 72 0.90 6.46 -5.99
C MET A 72 -0.41 7.24 -6.03
N ALA A 73 -0.39 8.50 -5.61
CA ALA A 73 -1.58 9.35 -5.57
C ALA A 73 -2.12 9.67 -6.97
N ARG A 74 -1.25 10.03 -7.92
CA ARG A 74 -1.61 10.30 -9.31
C ARG A 74 -2.09 9.04 -10.01
N ASN A 75 -1.36 7.94 -9.81
CA ASN A 75 -1.75 6.65 -10.36
C ASN A 75 -3.11 6.17 -9.81
N ALA A 76 -3.37 6.42 -8.51
CA ALA A 76 -4.67 6.13 -7.91
C ALA A 76 -5.77 7.02 -8.49
N ASP A 77 -5.55 8.33 -8.64
CA ASP A 77 -6.57 9.24 -9.17
C ASP A 77 -6.96 8.93 -10.62
N GLU A 78 -5.99 8.66 -11.48
CA GLU A 78 -6.22 8.39 -12.90
C GLU A 78 -6.96 7.06 -13.14
N THR A 79 -6.93 6.16 -12.17
CA THR A 79 -7.47 4.80 -12.29
C THR A 79 -8.60 4.52 -11.31
N ALA A 80 -9.04 5.56 -10.58
CA ALA A 80 -10.09 5.45 -9.59
C ALA A 80 -11.47 5.37 -10.23
N ILE A 81 -12.19 4.31 -9.88
CA ILE A 81 -13.58 4.06 -10.26
C ILE A 81 -14.55 4.37 -9.12
N GLN A 82 -14.06 4.77 -7.95
CA GLN A 82 -14.87 5.33 -6.87
C GLN A 82 -13.99 6.18 -5.95
N PHE A 83 -14.41 7.37 -5.55
CA PHE A 83 -13.79 8.15 -4.47
C PHE A 83 -14.71 8.24 -3.26
N ARG A 84 -14.16 8.07 -2.06
CA ARG A 84 -14.88 8.27 -0.80
C ARG A 84 -14.00 8.90 0.27
N ARG A 85 -14.60 9.78 1.07
CA ARG A 85 -14.01 10.27 2.31
C ARG A 85 -14.61 9.53 3.51
N LEU A 86 -13.74 8.96 4.31
CA LEU A 86 -14.09 8.19 5.50
C LEU A 86 -14.12 9.09 6.75
N ASN A 87 -14.89 8.69 7.76
CA ASN A 87 -15.03 9.42 9.03
C ASN A 87 -15.49 10.89 8.86
N THR A 88 -16.28 11.21 7.85
CA THR A 88 -16.73 12.59 7.56
C THR A 88 -17.52 13.26 8.69
N ARG A 89 -18.14 12.47 9.57
CA ARG A 89 -18.83 12.95 10.79
C ARG A 89 -17.88 13.21 11.98
N LYS A 90 -16.58 12.98 11.82
CA LYS A 90 -15.53 13.22 12.84
C LYS A 90 -14.61 14.33 12.38
N GLY A 91 -13.79 14.85 13.31
CA GLY A 91 -12.84 15.93 13.02
C GLY A 91 -11.84 15.59 11.92
N LEU A 92 -11.32 16.62 11.24
CA LEU A 92 -10.44 16.50 10.06
C LEU A 92 -9.21 15.60 10.29
N ALA A 93 -8.69 15.57 11.51
CA ALA A 93 -7.51 14.78 11.90
C ALA A 93 -7.69 13.25 11.81
N VAL A 94 -8.94 12.76 11.70
CA VAL A 94 -9.23 11.32 11.61
C VAL A 94 -10.04 10.96 10.36
N GLN A 95 -10.24 11.93 9.47
CA GLN A 95 -10.81 11.69 8.15
C GLN A 95 -9.74 11.07 7.26
N GLY A 96 -10.15 10.15 6.38
CA GLY A 96 -9.22 9.50 5.45
C GLY A 96 -9.81 9.36 4.07
N SER A 97 -9.04 9.64 3.04
CA SER A 97 -9.43 9.48 1.64
C SER A 97 -9.23 8.02 1.22
N ARG A 98 -10.16 7.49 0.43
CA ARG A 98 -10.12 6.13 -0.12
C ARG A 98 -10.64 6.14 -1.55
N THR A 99 -9.96 5.41 -2.44
CA THR A 99 -10.46 5.10 -3.78
C THR A 99 -10.67 3.61 -3.96
N GLN A 100 -11.64 3.25 -4.78
CA GLN A 100 -11.59 2.00 -5.53
C GLN A 100 -10.90 2.26 -6.85
N ASN A 101 -10.07 1.32 -7.28
CA ASN A 101 -9.25 1.44 -8.47
C ASN A 101 -9.50 0.26 -9.38
N ASP A 102 -9.58 0.54 -10.69
CA ASP A 102 -9.48 -0.51 -11.68
C ASP A 102 -8.07 -1.11 -11.63
N ARG A 103 -7.97 -2.38 -11.23
CA ARG A 103 -6.69 -3.06 -10.99
C ARG A 103 -5.83 -3.14 -12.26
N ASP A 104 -6.46 -3.30 -13.42
CA ASP A 104 -5.76 -3.42 -14.70
C ASP A 104 -5.31 -2.07 -15.23
N LEU A 105 -6.11 -1.01 -15.05
CA LEU A 105 -5.68 0.34 -15.35
C LEU A 105 -4.54 0.78 -14.41
N TYR A 106 -4.64 0.50 -13.11
CA TYR A 106 -3.61 0.89 -12.13
C TYR A 106 -2.24 0.30 -12.47
N ARG A 107 -2.17 -1.00 -12.78
CA ARG A 107 -0.89 -1.65 -13.15
C ARG A 107 -0.36 -1.13 -14.49
N ARG A 108 -1.23 -0.98 -15.50
CA ARG A 108 -0.84 -0.50 -16.83
C ARG A 108 -0.34 0.93 -16.79
N ARG A 109 -0.99 1.80 -16.02
CA ARG A 109 -0.55 3.19 -15.85
C ARG A 109 0.78 3.26 -15.13
N MET A 110 0.96 2.55 -14.02
CA MET A 110 2.26 2.54 -13.31
C MET A 110 3.39 2.00 -14.20
N LYS A 111 3.15 0.92 -14.95
CA LYS A 111 4.11 0.39 -15.93
C LYS A 111 4.48 1.45 -16.97
N SER A 112 3.49 2.12 -17.56
CA SER A 112 3.70 3.21 -18.52
C SER A 112 4.47 4.39 -17.93
N VAL A 113 4.24 4.76 -16.66
CA VAL A 113 5.03 5.81 -15.98
C VAL A 113 6.49 5.38 -15.84
N LEU A 114 6.74 4.15 -15.41
CA LEU A 114 8.09 3.62 -15.23
C LEU A 114 8.85 3.52 -16.56
N GLU A 115 8.21 3.02 -17.62
CA GLU A 115 8.81 2.87 -18.95
C GLU A 115 9.16 4.21 -19.62
N ARG A 116 8.46 5.29 -19.24
CA ARG A 116 8.71 6.65 -19.77
C ARG A 116 9.63 7.49 -18.88
N GLN A 117 10.01 6.97 -17.71
CA GLN A 117 10.86 7.70 -16.79
C GLN A 117 12.30 7.69 -17.32
N GLU A 118 12.85 8.87 -17.59
CA GLU A 118 14.27 9.00 -17.94
C GLU A 118 15.16 8.42 -16.84
N ARG A 119 16.29 7.84 -17.25
CA ARG A 119 17.30 7.22 -16.37
C ARG A 119 16.82 5.98 -15.61
N LEU A 120 15.69 5.39 -16.00
CA LEU A 120 15.17 4.16 -15.43
C LEU A 120 15.10 3.05 -16.48
N ASP A 121 15.86 1.98 -16.26
CA ASP A 121 15.74 0.75 -17.04
C ASP A 121 14.82 -0.24 -16.34
N LEU A 122 13.92 -0.88 -17.09
CA LEU A 122 13.07 -1.96 -16.60
C LEU A 122 13.54 -3.29 -17.19
N ARG A 123 13.72 -4.30 -16.34
CA ARG A 123 14.18 -5.61 -16.77
C ARG A 123 13.43 -6.73 -16.07
N GLN A 124 12.96 -7.70 -16.85
CA GLN A 124 12.43 -8.93 -16.30
C GLN A 124 13.57 -9.86 -15.90
N ALA A 125 13.72 -10.13 -14.60
CA ALA A 125 14.65 -11.11 -14.06
C ALA A 125 14.27 -11.51 -12.63
N MET A 126 14.56 -12.78 -12.28
CA MET A 126 14.54 -13.26 -10.91
C MET A 126 15.93 -13.02 -10.30
N VAL A 127 16.02 -12.17 -9.29
CA VAL A 127 17.26 -12.00 -8.50
C VAL A 127 17.39 -13.14 -7.51
N GLU A 128 18.54 -13.80 -7.51
CA GLU A 128 18.81 -14.93 -6.61
C GLU A 128 19.93 -14.63 -5.61
N ARG A 129 20.84 -13.71 -5.94
CA ARG A 129 21.96 -13.36 -5.06
C ARG A 129 22.25 -11.86 -5.06
N LEU A 130 22.56 -11.34 -3.89
CA LEU A 130 23.29 -10.10 -3.67
C LEU A 130 24.78 -10.34 -3.89
N LEU A 131 25.43 -9.40 -4.56
CA LEU A 131 26.88 -9.37 -4.71
C LEU A 131 27.45 -8.51 -3.59
N VAL A 132 28.04 -9.14 -2.57
CA VAL A 132 28.57 -8.48 -1.37
C VAL A 132 30.07 -8.71 -1.28
N ARG A 133 30.81 -7.64 -0.97
CA ARG A 133 32.25 -7.67 -0.74
C ARG A 133 32.59 -6.70 0.39
N ASP A 134 33.42 -7.11 1.34
CA ASP A 134 33.88 -6.29 2.47
C ASP A 134 32.70 -5.64 3.26
N GLY A 135 31.61 -6.40 3.44
CA GLY A 135 30.40 -5.93 4.14
C GLY A 135 29.53 -4.94 3.37
N ARG A 136 29.81 -4.70 2.09
CA ARG A 136 29.09 -3.74 1.22
C ARG A 136 28.50 -4.44 0.00
N VAL A 137 27.26 -4.10 -0.36
CA VAL A 137 26.65 -4.58 -1.61
C VAL A 137 27.18 -3.77 -2.81
N TRP A 138 27.45 -4.46 -3.92
CA TRP A 138 27.93 -3.85 -5.17
C TRP A 138 27.16 -4.31 -6.41
N GLY A 139 26.06 -5.05 -6.22
CA GLY A 139 25.20 -5.48 -7.32
C GLY A 139 24.32 -6.67 -6.97
N VAL A 140 23.72 -7.25 -8.00
CA VAL A 140 22.88 -8.45 -7.90
C VAL A 140 23.20 -9.45 -9.01
N GLU A 141 22.94 -10.72 -8.76
CA GLU A 141 23.01 -11.79 -9.75
C GLU A 141 21.62 -12.43 -9.92
N THR A 142 21.23 -12.63 -11.17
CA THR A 142 19.94 -13.24 -11.52
C THR A 142 20.04 -14.76 -11.59
N ARG A 143 18.89 -15.42 -11.62
CA ARG A 143 18.76 -16.86 -11.88
C ARG A 143 19.43 -17.33 -13.17
N LEU A 144 19.57 -16.44 -14.15
CA LEU A 144 20.23 -16.71 -15.42
C LEU A 144 21.73 -16.40 -15.38
N HIS A 145 22.28 -16.19 -14.18
CA HIS A 145 23.67 -15.82 -13.95
C HIS A 145 24.10 -14.50 -14.63
N GLU A 146 23.16 -13.57 -14.82
CA GLU A 146 23.48 -12.19 -15.21
C GLU A 146 23.84 -11.39 -13.95
N GLN A 147 25.00 -10.75 -13.96
CA GLN A 147 25.44 -9.84 -12.89
C GLN A 147 25.23 -8.39 -13.29
N PHE A 148 24.44 -7.68 -12.49
CA PHE A 148 24.18 -6.25 -12.63
C PHE A 148 24.96 -5.50 -11.54
N PRO A 149 26.05 -4.79 -11.89
CA PRO A 149 26.79 -3.98 -10.95
C PRO A 149 26.00 -2.71 -10.59
N GLY A 150 25.95 -2.38 -9.30
CA GLY A 150 25.27 -1.19 -8.80
C GLY A 150 25.89 -0.63 -7.52
N LYS A 151 25.81 0.69 -7.32
CA LYS A 151 26.38 1.31 -6.10
C LYS A 151 25.53 1.05 -4.86
N THR A 152 24.21 0.97 -5.00
CA THR A 152 23.24 0.64 -3.93
C THR A 152 22.20 -0.36 -4.44
N VAL A 153 21.63 -1.14 -3.52
CA VAL A 153 20.56 -2.11 -3.83
C VAL A 153 19.40 -1.93 -2.86
N ILE A 154 18.18 -1.92 -3.38
CA ILE A 154 16.94 -1.84 -2.60
C ILE A 154 16.12 -3.12 -2.83
N LEU A 155 15.89 -3.90 -1.77
CA LEU A 155 15.03 -5.09 -1.82
C LEU A 155 13.58 -4.72 -1.49
N THR A 156 12.68 -5.04 -2.43
CA THR A 156 11.23 -4.78 -2.36
C THR A 156 10.42 -6.02 -2.73
N THR A 157 10.86 -7.18 -2.21
CA THR A 157 10.46 -8.53 -2.62
C THR A 157 9.00 -8.91 -2.33
N GLY A 158 8.22 -8.07 -1.64
CA GLY A 158 6.81 -8.34 -1.39
C GLY A 158 6.60 -9.62 -0.57
N THR A 159 5.75 -10.51 -1.06
CA THR A 159 5.45 -11.81 -0.44
C THR A 159 6.18 -12.97 -1.12
N PHE A 160 7.25 -12.69 -1.89
CA PHE A 160 7.89 -13.67 -2.77
C PHE A 160 8.98 -14.50 -2.09
N LEU A 161 9.65 -13.97 -1.06
CA LEU A 161 10.70 -14.69 -0.34
C LEU A 161 10.14 -15.95 0.33
N ARG A 162 10.55 -17.12 -0.16
CA ARG A 162 10.04 -18.45 0.25
C ARG A 162 8.52 -18.51 0.35
N GLY A 163 7.83 -17.85 -0.60
CA GLY A 163 6.39 -17.72 -0.64
C GLY A 163 5.68 -19.08 -0.70
N LEU A 164 4.68 -19.29 0.15
CA LEU A 164 3.91 -20.53 0.24
C LEU A 164 2.41 -20.23 0.34
N ILE A 165 1.63 -20.71 -0.62
CA ILE A 165 0.18 -20.55 -0.64
C ILE A 165 -0.50 -21.68 0.12
N HIS A 166 -1.59 -21.35 0.85
CA HIS A 166 -2.43 -22.29 1.58
C HIS A 166 -3.90 -22.13 1.19
N ILE A 167 -4.51 -23.22 0.75
CA ILE A 167 -5.94 -23.35 0.44
C ILE A 167 -6.44 -24.64 1.08
N GLY A 168 -7.06 -24.53 2.24
CA GLY A 168 -7.33 -25.68 3.10
C GLY A 168 -6.02 -26.34 3.53
N LEU A 169 -5.94 -27.66 3.36
CA LEU A 169 -4.73 -28.45 3.62
C LEU A 169 -3.76 -28.49 2.43
N GLN A 170 -4.16 -27.97 1.26
CA GLN A 170 -3.28 -27.89 0.10
C GLN A 170 -2.32 -26.71 0.28
N ARG A 171 -1.03 -26.98 0.06
CA ARG A 171 0.03 -25.97 0.08
C ARG A 171 0.99 -26.13 -1.08
N PHE A 172 1.42 -25.02 -1.68
CA PHE A 172 2.37 -25.05 -2.79
C PHE A 172 3.19 -23.74 -2.89
N PRO A 173 4.45 -23.81 -3.34
CA PRO A 173 5.31 -22.64 -3.43
C PRO A 173 4.81 -21.62 -4.46
N ALA A 174 4.67 -20.37 -4.04
CA ALA A 174 4.24 -19.25 -4.88
C ALA A 174 4.41 -17.93 -4.12
N GLY A 175 4.91 -16.87 -4.78
CA GLY A 175 4.94 -15.53 -4.17
C GLY A 175 3.58 -14.85 -4.17
N ARG A 176 2.76 -15.19 -5.17
CA ARG A 176 1.36 -14.80 -5.36
C ARG A 176 0.71 -15.90 -6.18
N LEU A 177 -0.62 -16.07 -6.10
CA LEU A 177 -1.30 -17.08 -6.91
C LEU A 177 -1.02 -16.84 -8.40
N GLY A 178 -0.32 -17.78 -9.04
CA GLY A 178 0.13 -17.71 -10.44
C GLY A 178 1.57 -17.22 -10.65
N ASP A 179 2.25 -16.70 -9.63
CA ASP A 179 3.65 -16.23 -9.73
C ASP A 179 4.60 -17.13 -8.90
N PRO A 180 5.80 -17.46 -9.42
CA PRO A 180 6.76 -18.29 -8.71
C PRO A 180 7.35 -17.58 -7.47
N PRO A 181 7.79 -18.31 -6.43
CA PRO A 181 8.49 -17.74 -5.29
C PRO A 181 9.97 -17.40 -5.63
N SER A 182 10.63 -16.72 -4.69
CA SER A 182 12.08 -16.50 -4.67
C SER A 182 12.67 -17.16 -3.43
N ASP A 183 13.36 -18.29 -3.61
CA ASP A 183 13.82 -19.10 -2.48
C ASP A 183 15.28 -18.81 -2.08
N THR A 184 16.17 -18.75 -3.06
CA THR A 184 17.62 -18.60 -2.89
C THR A 184 18.01 -17.28 -2.25
N LEU A 185 17.35 -16.19 -2.62
CA LEU A 185 17.63 -14.87 -2.03
C LEU A 185 17.33 -14.84 -0.52
N SER A 186 16.30 -15.57 -0.08
CA SER A 186 15.98 -15.68 1.36
C SER A 186 17.08 -16.40 2.12
N GLN A 187 17.57 -17.52 1.56
CA GLN A 187 18.68 -18.29 2.15
C GLN A 187 19.93 -17.43 2.30
N GLN A 188 20.30 -16.67 1.26
CA GLN A 188 21.46 -15.80 1.31
C GLN A 188 21.32 -14.68 2.35
N LEU A 189 20.11 -14.12 2.54
CA LEU A 189 19.89 -13.15 3.61
C LEU A 189 20.18 -13.76 5.00
N ALA A 190 19.78 -15.01 5.23
CA ALA A 190 20.14 -15.71 6.47
C ALA A 190 21.65 -15.94 6.61
N GLU A 191 22.34 -16.34 5.53
CA GLU A 191 23.80 -16.50 5.50
C GLU A 191 24.55 -15.20 5.79
N LEU A 192 24.02 -14.06 5.34
CA LEU A 192 24.53 -12.72 5.65
C LEU A 192 24.22 -12.26 7.09
N GLY A 193 23.55 -13.09 7.89
CA GLY A 193 23.24 -12.82 9.30
C GLY A 193 21.93 -12.09 9.56
N PHE A 194 21.06 -11.93 8.55
CA PHE A 194 19.73 -11.37 8.77
C PHE A 194 18.84 -12.36 9.54
N ARG A 195 18.10 -11.83 10.51
CA ARG A 195 17.10 -12.57 11.28
C ARG A 195 15.81 -12.59 10.49
N LEU A 196 15.53 -13.75 9.91
CA LEU A 196 14.29 -14.00 9.17
C LEU A 196 13.20 -14.50 10.10
N GLY A 197 11.97 -14.07 9.84
CA GLY A 197 10.76 -14.67 10.40
C GLY A 197 9.75 -14.94 9.29
N ARG A 198 8.64 -15.61 9.63
CA ARG A 198 7.51 -15.82 8.71
C ARG A 198 6.29 -15.02 9.12
N LEU A 199 5.65 -14.43 8.13
CA LEU A 199 4.35 -13.76 8.30
C LEU A 199 3.33 -14.37 7.35
N LYS A 200 2.06 -14.23 7.73
CA LYS A 200 0.92 -14.69 6.94
C LYS A 200 -0.05 -13.57 6.64
N THR A 201 -0.49 -13.49 5.38
CA THR A 201 -1.62 -12.64 4.99
C THR A 201 -2.63 -13.41 4.16
N GLY A 202 -3.91 -13.07 4.26
CA GLY A 202 -4.99 -13.71 3.50
C GLY A 202 -5.63 -12.77 2.50
N THR A 203 -6.19 -13.33 1.43
CA THR A 203 -7.03 -12.62 0.45
C THR A 203 -8.39 -13.30 0.33
N THR A 204 -9.35 -12.62 -0.30
CA THR A 204 -10.70 -13.15 -0.54
C THR A 204 -10.72 -14.03 -1.80
N PRO A 205 -11.72 -14.91 -1.95
CA PRO A 205 -12.08 -15.42 -3.26
C PRO A 205 -12.51 -14.27 -4.18
N ARG A 206 -12.28 -14.40 -5.49
CA ARG A 206 -12.84 -13.49 -6.50
C ARG A 206 -14.11 -14.09 -7.07
N LEU A 207 -15.17 -13.31 -7.10
CA LEU A 207 -16.49 -13.76 -7.51
C LEU A 207 -16.79 -13.33 -8.95
N ASN A 208 -17.55 -14.14 -9.69
CA ASN A 208 -18.11 -13.75 -10.99
C ASN A 208 -19.30 -12.82 -10.76
N GLY A 209 -19.14 -11.53 -11.02
CA GLY A 209 -20.16 -10.50 -10.80
C GLY A 209 -21.47 -10.75 -11.52
N ARG A 210 -21.47 -11.51 -12.63
CA ARG A 210 -22.71 -11.89 -13.35
C ARG A 210 -23.60 -12.87 -12.56
N THR A 211 -23.03 -13.53 -11.56
CA THR A 211 -23.72 -14.53 -10.71
C THR A 211 -24.12 -13.96 -9.35
N ILE A 212 -23.93 -12.65 -9.15
CA ILE A 212 -24.33 -11.92 -7.95
C ILE A 212 -25.71 -11.31 -8.20
N ARG A 213 -26.65 -11.57 -7.28
CA ARG A 213 -27.94 -10.90 -7.25
C ARG A 213 -27.79 -9.58 -6.51
N TYR A 214 -27.62 -8.49 -7.26
CA TYR A 214 -27.49 -7.15 -6.69
C TYR A 214 -28.81 -6.55 -6.21
N GLU A 215 -29.94 -7.03 -6.73
CA GLU A 215 -31.26 -6.59 -6.30
C GLU A 215 -31.45 -6.85 -4.79
N GLY A 216 -31.87 -5.82 -4.05
CA GLY A 216 -32.04 -5.87 -2.60
C GLY A 216 -30.78 -5.55 -1.78
N LEU A 217 -29.59 -5.56 -2.38
CA LEU A 217 -28.35 -5.18 -1.68
C LEU A 217 -28.26 -3.66 -1.49
N GLU A 218 -27.69 -3.24 -0.36
CA GLU A 218 -27.46 -1.81 -0.09
C GLU A 218 -26.37 -1.27 -1.03
N VAL A 219 -26.74 -0.29 -1.84
CA VAL A 219 -25.82 0.40 -2.76
C VAL A 219 -25.02 1.44 -2.00
N GLN A 220 -23.69 1.36 -2.10
CA GLN A 220 -22.77 2.37 -1.58
C GLN A 220 -22.11 3.15 -2.73
N PRO A 221 -22.62 4.35 -3.05
CA PRO A 221 -21.99 5.20 -4.06
C PRO A 221 -20.70 5.85 -3.54
N GLY A 222 -19.95 6.44 -4.46
CA GLY A 222 -18.90 7.40 -4.14
C GLY A 222 -19.43 8.71 -3.56
N ASP A 223 -18.53 9.61 -3.20
CA ASP A 223 -18.90 10.97 -2.78
C ASP A 223 -19.49 11.76 -3.97
N ALA A 224 -20.52 12.57 -3.73
CA ALA A 224 -21.14 13.41 -4.76
C ALA A 224 -20.18 14.44 -5.36
N GLN A 225 -19.21 14.90 -4.57
CA GLN A 225 -18.12 15.77 -5.01
C GLN A 225 -16.79 15.08 -4.68
N PRO A 226 -16.34 14.16 -5.56
CA PRO A 226 -15.15 13.36 -5.30
C PRO A 226 -13.91 14.25 -5.22
N ARG A 227 -13.03 13.95 -4.26
CA ARG A 227 -11.77 14.68 -4.05
C ARG A 227 -10.58 13.78 -4.36
N PRO A 228 -9.67 14.19 -5.26
CA PRO A 228 -8.50 13.40 -5.61
C PRO A 228 -7.49 13.26 -4.45
N PHE A 229 -6.66 12.23 -4.53
CA PHE A 229 -5.48 12.03 -3.69
C PHE A 229 -4.35 12.99 -4.03
N SER A 230 -3.99 13.17 -5.29
CA SER A 230 -2.91 14.07 -5.64
C SER A 230 -3.32 15.52 -5.42
N PHE A 231 -2.39 16.35 -4.94
CA PHE A 231 -2.59 17.81 -4.90
C PHE A 231 -2.53 18.44 -6.30
N SER A 232 -2.12 17.68 -7.32
CA SER A 232 -1.95 18.14 -8.70
C SER A 232 -3.06 17.65 -9.64
N THR A 233 -3.89 16.67 -9.24
CA THR A 233 -4.99 16.19 -10.08
C THR A 233 -6.08 17.24 -10.21
N GLN A 234 -6.41 17.61 -11.45
CA GLN A 234 -7.42 18.62 -11.76
C GLN A 234 -8.77 18.03 -12.17
N ARG A 235 -8.78 16.81 -12.71
CA ARG A 235 -9.97 16.17 -13.26
C ARG A 235 -10.00 14.69 -12.94
N ILE A 236 -11.19 14.19 -12.61
CA ILE A 236 -11.48 12.76 -12.53
C ILE A 236 -12.02 12.33 -13.88
N ALA A 237 -11.35 11.36 -14.51
CA ALA A 237 -11.61 10.97 -15.89
C ALA A 237 -12.56 9.76 -16.01
N LEU A 238 -12.49 8.83 -15.06
CA LEU A 238 -13.20 7.55 -15.15
C LEU A 238 -14.61 7.61 -14.55
N PRO A 239 -15.55 6.79 -15.07
CA PRO A 239 -16.88 6.65 -14.49
C PRO A 239 -16.80 6.14 -13.04
N GLN A 240 -17.66 6.70 -12.20
CA GLN A 240 -17.77 6.30 -10.79
C GLN A 240 -18.79 5.16 -10.66
N VAL A 241 -18.38 4.02 -10.12
CA VAL A 241 -19.22 2.84 -9.90
C VAL A 241 -19.49 2.62 -8.41
N PRO A 242 -20.69 2.14 -8.03
CA PRO A 242 -20.99 1.83 -6.64
C PRO A 242 -20.31 0.54 -6.18
N CYS A 243 -20.10 0.44 -4.87
CA CYS A 243 -19.92 -0.86 -4.20
C CYS A 243 -21.29 -1.31 -3.68
N HIS A 244 -21.41 -2.59 -3.32
CA HIS A 244 -22.62 -3.11 -2.67
C HIS A 244 -22.28 -3.68 -1.30
N ILE A 245 -23.25 -3.68 -0.40
CA ILE A 245 -23.07 -4.17 0.97
C ILE A 245 -23.99 -5.36 1.20
N THR A 246 -23.44 -6.41 1.76
CA THR A 246 -24.16 -7.58 2.26
C THR A 246 -23.54 -8.03 3.59
N TYR A 247 -24.07 -9.09 4.20
CA TYR A 247 -23.67 -9.56 5.52
C TYR A 247 -23.58 -11.08 5.54
N THR A 248 -22.59 -11.60 6.27
CA THR A 248 -22.63 -13.00 6.71
C THR A 248 -23.80 -13.23 7.67
N ASN A 249 -24.21 -14.48 7.85
CA ASN A 249 -25.28 -14.87 8.77
C ASN A 249 -24.92 -16.18 9.49
N ALA A 250 -25.83 -16.67 10.34
CA ALA A 250 -25.64 -17.89 11.11
C ALA A 250 -25.28 -19.11 10.24
N ARG A 251 -25.89 -19.27 9.06
CA ARG A 251 -25.60 -20.36 8.12
C ARG A 251 -24.18 -20.24 7.54
N THR A 252 -23.73 -19.02 7.23
CA THR A 252 -22.33 -18.78 6.84
C THR A 252 -21.37 -19.22 7.94
N HIS A 253 -21.67 -18.87 9.19
CA HIS A 253 -20.80 -19.22 10.32
C HIS A 253 -20.77 -20.73 10.57
N GLU A 254 -21.89 -21.42 10.39
CA GLU A 254 -21.96 -22.88 10.46
C GLU A 254 -21.04 -23.54 9.42
N TRP A 255 -21.07 -23.09 8.16
CA TRP A 255 -20.18 -23.62 7.13
C TRP A 255 -18.71 -23.36 7.44
N ILE A 256 -18.39 -22.17 7.96
CA ILE A 256 -17.04 -21.84 8.41
C ILE A 256 -16.60 -22.80 9.52
N ARG A 257 -17.44 -23.03 10.54
CA ARG A 257 -17.15 -23.95 11.66
C ARG A 257 -16.90 -25.37 11.18
N LYS A 258 -17.70 -25.86 10.22
CA LYS A 258 -17.54 -27.18 9.59
C LYS A 258 -16.24 -27.36 8.80
N GLY A 259 -15.53 -26.27 8.47
CA GLY A 259 -14.27 -26.31 7.75
C GLY A 259 -13.02 -26.01 8.59
N LEU A 260 -13.18 -25.76 9.90
CA LEU A 260 -12.06 -25.35 10.76
C LEU A 260 -11.01 -26.45 10.93
N ASP A 261 -11.43 -27.71 10.93
CA ASP A 261 -10.59 -28.91 10.94
C ASP A 261 -9.65 -29.01 9.72
N ARG A 262 -9.99 -28.29 8.64
CA ARG A 262 -9.19 -28.18 7.41
C ARG A 262 -8.67 -26.78 7.17
N SER A 263 -8.79 -25.87 8.15
CA SER A 263 -8.20 -24.54 8.06
C SER A 263 -6.72 -24.60 8.43
N PRO A 264 -5.80 -24.14 7.55
CA PRO A 264 -4.37 -24.17 7.83
C PRO A 264 -3.99 -23.28 9.02
N LEU A 265 -4.85 -22.29 9.36
CA LEU A 265 -4.71 -21.44 10.53
C LEU A 265 -5.00 -22.18 11.85
N PHE A 266 -6.00 -23.06 11.87
CA PHE A 266 -6.45 -23.75 13.09
C PHE A 266 -5.82 -25.15 13.26
N THR A 267 -5.30 -25.73 12.19
CA THR A 267 -4.58 -27.01 12.20
C THR A 267 -3.08 -26.86 12.50
N GLY A 268 -2.59 -25.64 12.67
CA GLY A 268 -1.17 -25.36 12.94
C GLY A 268 -0.25 -25.56 11.73
N VAL A 269 -0.80 -25.69 10.52
CA VAL A 269 -0.01 -25.86 9.28
C VAL A 269 0.71 -24.57 8.89
N ILE A 270 0.16 -23.42 9.26
CA ILE A 270 0.78 -22.10 9.03
C ILE A 270 1.77 -21.79 10.15
N GLU A 271 3.02 -21.56 9.80
CA GLU A 271 4.07 -21.13 10.74
C GLU A 271 4.02 -19.62 10.99
N GLY A 272 3.65 -18.87 9.96
CA GLY A 272 3.70 -17.42 9.91
C GLY A 272 2.58 -16.75 10.71
N VAL A 273 2.94 -15.68 11.42
CA VAL A 273 1.98 -14.95 12.25
C VAL A 273 1.10 -14.05 11.38
N GLY A 274 -0.23 -14.18 11.56
CA GLY A 274 -1.23 -13.34 10.89
C GLY A 274 -1.55 -12.04 11.64
N ALA A 275 -2.20 -11.09 10.96
CA ALA A 275 -2.59 -9.81 11.56
C ALA A 275 -3.78 -9.97 12.54
N ARG A 276 -3.63 -9.51 13.78
CA ARG A 276 -4.67 -9.51 14.82
C ARG A 276 -5.87 -8.64 14.49
N TYR A 277 -5.65 -7.49 13.88
CA TYR A 277 -6.69 -6.45 13.67
C TYR A 277 -7.46 -6.57 12.35
N ARG A 278 -7.00 -7.41 11.42
CA ARG A 278 -7.79 -7.81 10.24
C ARG A 278 -7.64 -9.33 10.04
N PRO A 279 -8.23 -10.13 10.95
CA PRO A 279 -8.17 -11.57 10.85
C PRO A 279 -8.98 -12.08 9.65
N SER A 280 -8.72 -13.32 9.23
CA SER A 280 -9.53 -14.01 8.22
C SER A 280 -10.95 -14.23 8.75
N ILE A 281 -11.92 -14.48 7.86
CA ILE A 281 -13.32 -14.65 8.26
C ILE A 281 -13.48 -15.84 9.21
N GLU A 282 -12.73 -16.93 9.01
CA GLU A 282 -12.71 -18.06 9.93
C GLU A 282 -12.22 -17.69 11.33
N ASP A 283 -11.22 -16.81 11.43
CA ASP A 283 -10.70 -16.34 12.72
C ASP A 283 -11.61 -15.30 13.38
N LYS A 284 -12.30 -14.46 12.58
CA LYS A 284 -13.34 -13.56 13.10
C LYS A 284 -14.50 -14.31 13.74
N VAL A 285 -15.01 -15.36 13.08
CA VAL A 285 -16.15 -16.16 13.57
C VAL A 285 -15.80 -16.89 14.87
N VAL A 286 -14.55 -17.32 15.04
CA VAL A 286 -14.10 -17.97 16.28
C VAL A 286 -13.86 -16.94 17.39
N ARG A 287 -13.16 -15.83 17.10
CA ARG A 287 -12.82 -14.82 18.13
C ARG A 287 -13.99 -13.96 18.57
N PHE A 288 -14.93 -13.70 17.68
CA PHE A 288 -16.10 -12.86 17.91
C PHE A 288 -17.37 -13.69 17.72
N SER A 289 -17.43 -14.84 18.39
CA SER A 289 -18.52 -15.83 18.27
C SER A 289 -19.88 -15.28 18.67
N GLU A 290 -19.91 -14.20 19.45
CA GLU A 290 -21.10 -13.46 19.85
C GLU A 290 -21.72 -12.63 18.72
N LYS A 291 -20.98 -12.34 17.65
CA LYS A 291 -21.48 -11.55 16.53
C LYS A 291 -22.30 -12.41 15.58
N GLU A 292 -23.58 -12.08 15.44
CA GLU A 292 -24.50 -12.78 14.54
C GLU A 292 -24.17 -12.58 13.05
N ARG A 293 -23.52 -11.46 12.72
CA ARG A 293 -23.16 -11.09 11.35
C ARG A 293 -21.90 -10.25 11.25
N HIS A 294 -21.26 -10.34 10.10
CA HIS A 294 -20.13 -9.52 9.68
C HIS A 294 -20.41 -8.89 8.32
N GLN A 295 -20.19 -7.58 8.21
CA GLN A 295 -20.37 -6.82 6.97
C GLN A 295 -19.36 -7.23 5.89
N ILE A 296 -19.84 -7.26 4.64
CA ILE A 296 -19.08 -7.54 3.43
C ILE A 296 -19.31 -6.39 2.45
N PHE A 297 -18.24 -5.86 1.87
CA PHE A 297 -18.32 -4.98 0.71
C PHE A 297 -18.04 -5.78 -0.55
N LEU A 298 -18.96 -5.75 -1.51
CA LEU A 298 -18.78 -6.25 -2.86
C LEU A 298 -18.19 -5.11 -3.69
N GLU A 299 -16.88 -5.18 -3.90
CA GLU A 299 -16.08 -4.14 -4.53
C GLU A 299 -15.73 -4.57 -5.97
N PRO A 300 -16.17 -3.85 -7.01
CA PRO A 300 -15.76 -4.13 -8.39
C PRO A 300 -14.23 -4.03 -8.55
N GLU A 301 -13.61 -4.97 -9.27
CA GLU A 301 -12.16 -4.94 -9.48
C GLU A 301 -11.71 -4.06 -10.65
N GLY A 302 -12.64 -3.65 -11.52
CA GLY A 302 -12.38 -2.80 -12.68
C GLY A 302 -13.62 -2.62 -13.55
N LEU A 303 -13.50 -1.77 -14.57
CA LEU A 303 -14.60 -1.42 -15.48
C LEU A 303 -14.82 -2.47 -16.58
N HIS A 304 -13.78 -3.26 -16.88
CA HIS A 304 -13.77 -4.22 -17.99
C HIS A 304 -13.59 -5.68 -17.53
N THR A 305 -13.82 -5.94 -16.25
CA THR A 305 -13.80 -7.28 -15.67
C THR A 305 -15.12 -7.58 -14.97
N VAL A 306 -15.47 -8.85 -14.92
CA VAL A 306 -16.59 -9.33 -14.11
C VAL A 306 -16.15 -9.71 -12.70
N GLU A 307 -14.85 -9.66 -12.38
CA GLU A 307 -14.36 -10.02 -11.05
C GLU A 307 -14.80 -9.01 -9.99
N VAL A 308 -15.35 -9.53 -8.88
CA VAL A 308 -15.77 -8.77 -7.70
C VAL A 308 -15.00 -9.25 -6.48
N TYR A 309 -14.50 -8.30 -5.69
CA TYR A 309 -13.78 -8.53 -4.45
C TYR A 309 -14.74 -8.44 -3.25
N PRO A 310 -15.07 -9.55 -2.56
CA PRO A 310 -15.94 -9.53 -1.38
C PRO A 310 -15.15 -9.20 -0.10
N ASN A 311 -14.79 -7.92 0.06
CA ASN A 311 -14.03 -7.41 1.19
C ASN A 311 -14.71 -7.71 2.51
N GLY A 312 -14.06 -8.51 3.34
CA GLY A 312 -14.62 -9.06 4.58
C GLY A 312 -14.43 -10.57 4.68
N LEU A 313 -14.38 -11.26 3.53
CA LEU A 313 -14.29 -12.72 3.40
C LEU A 313 -12.89 -13.27 3.10
N ALA A 314 -11.83 -12.60 3.58
CA ALA A 314 -10.48 -13.13 3.41
C ALA A 314 -10.39 -14.49 4.14
N THR A 315 -9.92 -15.53 3.47
CA THR A 315 -9.99 -16.91 4.00
C THR A 315 -8.86 -17.78 3.48
N SER A 316 -8.59 -18.85 4.20
CA SER A 316 -7.71 -19.95 3.80
C SER A 316 -8.38 -21.31 3.86
N LEU A 317 -9.72 -21.35 3.97
CA LEU A 317 -10.51 -22.59 4.01
C LEU A 317 -10.42 -23.36 2.67
N PRO A 318 -10.72 -24.68 2.66
CA PRO A 318 -10.85 -25.47 1.43
C PRO A 318 -11.88 -24.89 0.45
N VAL A 319 -11.66 -25.08 -0.86
CA VAL A 319 -12.53 -24.51 -1.93
C VAL A 319 -14.01 -24.92 -1.78
N ASP A 320 -14.27 -26.17 -1.39
CA ASP A 320 -15.64 -26.67 -1.15
C ASP A 320 -16.35 -25.89 -0.03
N ILE A 321 -15.63 -25.54 1.03
CA ILE A 321 -16.15 -24.72 2.13
C ILE A 321 -16.30 -23.26 1.71
N GLN A 322 -15.34 -22.72 0.96
CA GLN A 322 -15.44 -21.36 0.44
C GLN A 322 -16.70 -21.17 -0.39
N LEU A 323 -17.01 -22.10 -1.29
CA LEU A 323 -18.21 -22.04 -2.11
C LEU A 323 -19.48 -22.08 -1.26
N ARG A 324 -19.56 -22.99 -0.29
CA ARG A 324 -20.74 -23.14 0.59
C ARG A 324 -20.96 -21.92 1.49
N MET A 325 -19.89 -21.35 2.06
CA MET A 325 -20.01 -20.15 2.90
C MET A 325 -20.37 -18.91 2.08
N ILE A 326 -19.88 -18.79 0.84
CA ILE A 326 -20.22 -17.68 -0.05
C ILE A 326 -21.69 -17.77 -0.45
N ARG A 327 -22.14 -18.95 -0.89
CA ARG A 327 -23.53 -19.18 -1.31
C ARG A 327 -24.56 -19.14 -0.19
N SER A 328 -24.14 -19.00 1.07
CA SER A 328 -25.06 -18.75 2.17
C SER A 328 -25.21 -17.27 2.51
N VAL A 329 -24.42 -16.37 1.90
CA VAL A 329 -24.53 -14.92 2.05
C VAL A 329 -25.63 -14.39 1.13
N GLU A 330 -26.42 -13.45 1.64
CA GLU A 330 -27.52 -12.81 0.89
C GLU A 330 -27.01 -12.12 -0.38
N GLY A 331 -27.65 -12.42 -1.51
CA GLY A 331 -27.29 -11.93 -2.84
C GLY A 331 -26.17 -12.73 -3.52
N LEU A 332 -25.58 -13.71 -2.84
CA LEU A 332 -24.49 -14.56 -3.35
C LEU A 332 -24.89 -16.02 -3.50
N GLU A 333 -26.18 -16.35 -3.45
CA GLU A 333 -26.72 -17.73 -3.43
C GLU A 333 -26.25 -18.58 -4.62
N GLU A 334 -26.09 -17.93 -5.77
CA GLU A 334 -25.65 -18.54 -7.03
C GLU A 334 -24.19 -18.17 -7.38
N ALA A 335 -23.51 -17.41 -6.51
CA ALA A 335 -22.20 -16.86 -6.82
C ALA A 335 -21.18 -17.96 -7.19
N GLU A 336 -20.44 -17.71 -8.25
CA GLU A 336 -19.32 -18.53 -8.70
C GLU A 336 -17.99 -17.92 -8.29
N ILE A 337 -17.04 -18.79 -7.92
CA ILE A 337 -15.67 -18.41 -7.60
C ILE A 337 -14.83 -18.46 -8.89
N VAL A 338 -14.30 -17.31 -9.30
CA VAL A 338 -13.33 -17.19 -10.41
C VAL A 338 -11.92 -17.52 -9.91
N ARG A 339 -11.57 -17.05 -8.70
CA ARG A 339 -10.28 -17.35 -8.05
C ARG A 339 -10.52 -17.71 -6.59
N PRO A 340 -9.93 -18.79 -6.07
CA PRO A 340 -10.11 -19.15 -4.67
C PRO A 340 -9.46 -18.12 -3.74
N GLY A 341 -10.04 -17.95 -2.56
CA GLY A 341 -9.38 -17.28 -1.44
C GLY A 341 -8.21 -18.14 -0.94
N TYR A 342 -7.17 -17.50 -0.46
CA TYR A 342 -5.99 -18.19 0.03
C TYR A 342 -5.23 -17.36 1.06
N ALA A 343 -4.37 -18.03 1.81
CA ALA A 343 -3.33 -17.40 2.60
C ALA A 343 -1.97 -17.54 1.92
N ILE A 344 -1.14 -16.50 2.01
CA ILE A 344 0.27 -16.51 1.62
C ILE A 344 1.13 -16.37 2.88
N GLU A 345 2.03 -17.32 3.06
CA GLU A 345 3.14 -17.22 4.01
C GLU A 345 4.40 -16.81 3.28
N TYR A 346 5.22 -15.97 3.91
CA TYR A 346 6.44 -15.44 3.31
C TYR A 346 7.46 -15.06 4.37
N ASP A 347 8.73 -15.08 3.99
CA ASP A 347 9.83 -14.63 4.83
C ASP A 347 9.88 -13.09 4.86
N TYR A 348 10.17 -12.54 6.04
CA TYR A 348 10.48 -11.12 6.25
C TYR A 348 11.75 -10.99 7.09
N VAL A 349 12.43 -9.85 6.97
CA VAL A 349 13.61 -9.51 7.78
C VAL A 349 13.16 -8.67 8.97
N ASP A 350 13.66 -8.97 10.17
CA ASP A 350 13.39 -8.16 11.36
C ASP A 350 13.82 -6.69 11.13
N PRO A 351 12.88 -5.73 11.06
CA PRO A 351 13.20 -4.37 10.66
C PRO A 351 14.06 -3.61 11.68
N ARG A 352 14.28 -4.15 12.89
CA ARG A 352 15.26 -3.63 13.86
C ARG A 352 16.70 -3.76 13.38
N GLN A 353 16.95 -4.57 12.34
CA GLN A 353 18.24 -4.65 11.65
C GLN A 353 18.41 -3.56 10.59
N LEU A 354 17.46 -2.62 10.48
CA LEU A 354 17.58 -1.41 9.67
C LEU A 354 17.96 -0.20 10.52
N ARG A 355 18.53 0.80 9.86
CA ARG A 355 18.65 2.18 10.36
C ARG A 355 17.33 2.93 10.07
N PRO A 356 17.06 4.08 10.71
CA PRO A 356 15.92 4.94 10.35
C PRO A 356 15.93 5.41 8.89
N THR A 357 17.07 5.30 8.19
CA THR A 357 17.23 5.56 6.76
C THR A 357 16.72 4.41 5.87
N GLN A 358 16.33 3.29 6.46
CA GLN A 358 16.05 1.98 5.84
C GLN A 358 17.27 1.27 5.23
N GLU A 359 18.47 1.82 5.39
CA GLU A 359 19.72 1.11 5.11
C GLU A 359 19.90 -0.01 6.14
N THR A 360 20.35 -1.18 5.72
CA THR A 360 20.61 -2.28 6.64
C THR A 360 21.82 -1.99 7.53
N ARG A 361 21.83 -2.55 8.74
CA ARG A 361 22.95 -2.42 9.67
C ARG A 361 24.10 -3.37 9.34
N LEU A 362 23.80 -4.51 8.73
CA LEU A 362 24.76 -5.59 8.48
C LEU A 362 25.49 -5.42 7.14
N VAL A 363 24.79 -4.98 6.10
CA VAL A 363 25.35 -4.81 4.76
C VAL A 363 25.19 -3.36 4.33
N GLU A 364 26.32 -2.66 4.19
CA GLU A 364 26.31 -1.27 3.75
C GLU A 364 25.74 -1.15 2.33
N ARG A 365 25.01 -0.06 2.05
CA ARG A 365 24.41 0.26 0.74
C ARG A 365 23.27 -0.68 0.30
N LEU A 366 22.87 -1.61 1.16
CA LEU A 366 21.67 -2.41 1.01
C LEU A 366 20.52 -1.73 1.77
N PHE A 367 19.36 -1.61 1.14
CA PHE A 367 18.15 -1.04 1.72
C PHE A 367 16.99 -2.03 1.59
N HIS A 368 16.06 -2.04 2.54
CA HIS A 368 14.84 -2.83 2.45
C HIS A 368 13.61 -1.93 2.53
N ALA A 369 12.58 -2.20 1.72
CA ALA A 369 11.33 -1.46 1.77
C ALA A 369 10.10 -2.34 1.51
N GLY A 370 9.03 -2.08 2.26
CA GLY A 370 7.73 -2.71 2.07
C GLY A 370 7.52 -3.98 2.87
N GLN A 371 6.93 -5.01 2.25
CA GLN A 371 6.51 -6.22 2.97
C GLN A 371 7.68 -7.05 3.53
N ILE A 372 8.87 -6.94 2.94
CA ILE A 372 10.11 -7.53 3.50
C ILE A 372 10.43 -6.99 4.90
N ASN A 373 9.97 -5.79 5.25
CA ASN A 373 10.12 -5.19 6.59
C ASN A 373 8.98 -5.59 7.53
N GLY A 374 8.13 -6.54 7.14
CA GLY A 374 6.99 -7.00 7.93
C GLY A 374 5.78 -6.07 7.93
N THR A 375 5.66 -5.15 6.97
CA THR A 375 4.44 -4.33 6.80
C THR A 375 3.39 -5.03 5.93
N SER A 376 2.13 -4.60 6.00
CA SER A 376 1.05 -5.11 5.14
C SER A 376 0.15 -3.97 4.64
N GLY A 377 0.39 -3.56 3.42
CA GLY A 377 -0.38 -2.51 2.74
C GLY A 377 0.40 -1.89 1.59
N TYR A 378 -0.31 -1.47 0.56
CA TYR A 378 0.32 -0.84 -0.60
C TYR A 378 0.94 0.49 -0.21
N GLU A 379 0.24 1.27 0.61
CA GLU A 379 0.59 2.63 1.00
C GLU A 379 1.78 2.65 1.97
N GLU A 380 1.79 1.75 2.97
CA GLU A 380 2.94 1.54 3.83
C GLU A 380 4.17 1.13 3.01
N ALA A 381 3.99 0.26 2.01
CA ALA A 381 5.09 -0.19 1.16
C ALA A 381 5.61 0.93 0.26
N ALA A 382 4.73 1.69 -0.39
CA ALA A 382 5.09 2.82 -1.23
C ALA A 382 5.81 3.93 -0.46
N ALA A 383 5.35 4.26 0.76
CA ALA A 383 6.01 5.26 1.61
C ALA A 383 7.44 4.84 2.00
N GLN A 384 7.62 3.57 2.36
CA GLN A 384 8.95 3.00 2.60
C GLN A 384 9.81 3.04 1.34
N GLY A 385 9.25 2.61 0.20
CA GLY A 385 9.92 2.60 -1.10
C GLY A 385 10.46 3.96 -1.49
N LEU A 386 9.61 4.98 -1.43
CA LEU A 386 9.98 6.37 -1.72
C LEU A 386 11.19 6.83 -0.89
N LEU A 387 11.11 6.64 0.43
CA LEU A 387 12.17 7.07 1.35
C LEU A 387 13.45 6.24 1.20
N ALA A 388 13.35 4.95 0.89
CA ALA A 388 14.51 4.10 0.62
C ALA A 388 15.19 4.50 -0.70
N GLY A 389 14.42 4.83 -1.74
CA GLY A 389 14.93 5.37 -3.00
C GLY A 389 15.69 6.68 -2.81
N ILE A 390 15.11 7.62 -2.06
CA ILE A 390 15.76 8.90 -1.69
C ILE A 390 17.07 8.63 -0.97
N ASN A 391 17.06 7.81 0.08
CA ASN A 391 18.25 7.57 0.89
C ASN A 391 19.32 6.75 0.17
N ALA A 392 18.95 5.87 -0.76
CA ALA A 392 19.90 5.20 -1.64
C ALA A 392 20.63 6.22 -2.52
N VAL A 393 19.92 7.19 -3.09
CA VAL A 393 20.55 8.29 -3.84
C VAL A 393 21.45 9.15 -2.96
N LEU A 394 20.96 9.59 -1.79
CA LEU A 394 21.76 10.42 -0.88
C LEU A 394 23.04 9.69 -0.44
N LYS A 395 22.97 8.35 -0.26
CA LYS A 395 24.14 7.51 0.01
C LYS A 395 25.13 7.48 -1.16
N VAL A 396 24.65 7.45 -2.41
CA VAL A 396 25.50 7.53 -3.61
C VAL A 396 26.17 8.91 -3.73
N ARG A 397 25.46 9.97 -3.33
CA ARG A 397 25.97 11.35 -3.35
C ARG A 397 26.81 11.72 -2.13
N GLU A 398 26.91 10.84 -1.15
CA GLU A 398 27.59 11.09 0.13
C GLU A 398 26.97 12.28 0.91
N GLU A 399 25.67 12.48 0.75
CA GLU A 399 24.89 13.52 1.42
C GLU A 399 24.26 13.00 2.72
N ALA A 400 23.85 13.92 3.61
CA ALA A 400 23.12 13.57 4.82
C ALA A 400 21.78 12.88 4.46
N PRO A 401 21.44 11.76 5.11
CA PRO A 401 20.22 11.03 4.77
C PRO A 401 18.97 11.77 5.22
N LEU A 402 17.86 11.52 4.52
CA LEU A 402 16.55 11.98 4.93
C LEU A 402 15.95 11.04 5.98
N ILE A 403 15.60 11.62 7.13
CA ILE A 403 14.82 10.96 8.18
C ILE A 403 13.63 11.88 8.50
N LEU A 404 12.41 11.41 8.23
CA LEU A 404 11.21 12.12 8.62
C LEU A 404 10.91 11.86 10.10
N SER A 405 10.72 12.91 10.88
CA SER A 405 10.34 12.77 12.28
C SER A 405 8.89 12.29 12.42
N ARG A 406 8.58 11.65 13.56
CA ARG A 406 7.21 11.27 13.94
C ARG A 406 6.24 12.45 14.01
N SER A 407 6.73 13.66 14.25
CA SER A 407 5.92 14.89 14.30
C SER A 407 5.72 15.54 12.93
N GLN A 408 6.47 15.11 11.91
CA GLN A 408 6.42 15.67 10.56
C GLN A 408 5.54 14.86 9.62
N ALA A 409 5.50 13.52 9.74
CA ALA A 409 4.77 12.65 8.81
C ALA A 409 4.35 11.30 9.40
N TYR A 410 3.24 10.74 8.90
CA TYR A 410 2.86 9.33 9.12
C TYR A 410 3.92 8.36 8.62
N ALA A 411 4.61 8.68 7.52
CA ALA A 411 5.75 7.89 7.05
C ALA A 411 6.91 7.84 8.06
N GLY A 412 7.14 8.93 8.82
CA GLY A 412 8.10 8.96 9.93
C GLY A 412 7.67 8.07 11.10
N VAL A 413 6.40 8.12 11.48
CA VAL A 413 5.80 7.22 12.49
C VAL A 413 5.94 5.75 12.07
N LEU A 414 5.63 5.43 10.81
CA LEU A 414 5.74 4.09 10.24
C LEU A 414 7.17 3.54 10.37
N ILE A 415 8.16 4.27 9.87
CA ILE A 415 9.55 3.79 9.86
C ILE A 415 10.09 3.69 11.28
N ASP A 416 9.84 4.69 12.13
CA ASP A 416 10.29 4.67 13.51
C ASP A 416 9.70 3.49 14.30
N ASP A 417 8.39 3.23 14.19
CA ASP A 417 7.76 2.07 14.83
C ASP A 417 8.45 0.76 14.40
N LEU A 418 8.74 0.59 13.10
CA LEU A 418 9.37 -0.61 12.56
C LEU A 418 10.80 -0.80 13.08
N VAL A 419 11.66 0.22 12.99
CA VAL A 419 13.08 0.07 13.34
C VAL A 419 13.32 0.07 14.85
N THR A 420 12.42 0.68 15.63
CA THR A 420 12.52 0.76 17.09
C THR A 420 11.86 -0.44 17.77
N ARG A 421 10.64 -0.81 17.36
CA ARG A 421 9.85 -1.85 18.04
C ARG A 421 9.90 -3.20 17.34
N GLY A 422 10.30 -3.24 16.07
CA GLY A 422 10.15 -4.43 15.25
C GLY A 422 8.69 -4.72 14.93
N THR A 423 8.43 -5.91 14.42
CA THR A 423 7.05 -6.40 14.29
C THR A 423 6.96 -7.91 14.49
N ARG A 424 5.88 -8.34 15.16
CA ARG A 424 5.55 -9.77 15.40
C ARG A 424 4.37 -10.26 14.57
N GLU A 425 3.69 -9.33 13.89
CA GLU A 425 2.57 -9.56 12.98
C GLU A 425 2.72 -8.58 11.82
N PRO A 426 1.97 -8.70 10.72
CA PRO A 426 2.08 -7.73 9.63
C PRO A 426 1.66 -6.33 10.10
N TYR A 427 2.61 -5.40 10.15
CA TYR A 427 2.41 -4.04 10.62
C TYR A 427 1.46 -3.27 9.70
N ARG A 428 0.55 -2.50 10.30
CA ARG A 428 -0.44 -1.66 9.60
C ARG A 428 -0.52 -0.28 10.24
N MET A 429 -0.58 0.76 9.42
CA MET A 429 -0.78 2.11 9.92
C MET A 429 -2.21 2.32 10.38
N PHE A 430 -2.35 2.96 11.55
CA PHE A 430 -3.60 3.45 12.11
C PHE A 430 -3.40 4.88 12.60
N THR A 431 -4.44 5.71 12.54
CA THR A 431 -4.37 7.10 12.99
C THR A 431 -4.17 7.22 14.50
N SER A 432 -4.50 6.17 15.26
CA SER A 432 -4.25 6.08 16.70
C SER A 432 -2.77 5.90 17.07
N ARG A 433 -1.90 5.58 16.11
CA ARG A 433 -0.45 5.46 16.34
C ARG A 433 0.30 6.78 16.20
N ALA A 434 -0.35 7.81 15.66
CA ALA A 434 0.25 9.12 15.46
C ALA A 434 -0.11 10.03 16.65
N GLU A 435 0.87 10.32 17.50
CA GLU A 435 0.68 11.18 18.68
C GLU A 435 0.31 12.61 18.27
N TYR A 436 0.86 13.08 17.14
CA TYR A 436 0.63 14.40 16.57
C TYR A 436 -0.50 14.43 15.51
N ARG A 437 -1.49 13.54 15.60
CA ARG A 437 -2.55 13.39 14.58
C ARG A 437 -3.30 14.68 14.19
N LEU A 438 -3.38 15.68 15.09
CA LEU A 438 -4.01 16.96 14.78
C LEU A 438 -3.19 17.80 13.79
N LEU A 439 -1.86 17.65 13.81
CA LEU A 439 -0.92 18.31 12.90
C LEU A 439 -0.74 17.50 11.61
N LEU A 440 -0.74 16.17 11.72
CA LEU A 440 -0.51 15.24 10.62
C LEU A 440 -1.81 14.92 9.88
N ARG A 441 -2.35 15.88 9.13
CA ARG A 441 -3.60 15.68 8.39
C ARG A 441 -3.34 15.40 6.92
N GLU A 442 -4.31 14.79 6.25
CA GLU A 442 -4.29 14.63 4.79
C GLU A 442 -4.27 15.97 4.05
N ASP A 443 -5.00 16.96 4.57
CA ASP A 443 -5.25 18.24 3.88
C ASP A 443 -4.06 19.21 3.89
N ASN A 444 -3.07 18.97 4.74
CA ASN A 444 -1.89 19.80 4.89
C ASN A 444 -0.56 19.06 4.61
N ALA A 445 -0.61 17.85 4.02
CA ALA A 445 0.59 17.08 3.74
C ALA A 445 1.57 17.82 2.82
N ASP A 446 1.05 18.57 1.84
CA ASP A 446 1.85 19.45 0.98
C ASP A 446 2.52 20.57 1.78
N PHE A 447 1.82 21.24 2.68
CA PHE A 447 2.43 22.23 3.57
C PHE A 447 3.54 21.66 4.46
N ARG A 448 3.47 20.38 4.83
CA ARG A 448 4.47 19.72 5.67
C ARG A 448 5.71 19.25 4.89
N LEU A 449 5.54 18.84 3.63
CA LEU A 449 6.55 18.04 2.92
C LEU A 449 6.92 18.56 1.52
N ARG A 450 6.17 19.49 0.93
CA ARG A 450 6.40 19.94 -0.47
C ARG A 450 7.73 20.66 -0.65
N ASP A 451 8.12 21.52 0.30
CA ASP A 451 9.43 22.20 0.29
C ASP A 451 10.59 21.19 0.33
N LEU A 452 10.41 20.07 1.04
CA LEU A 452 11.40 18.99 1.07
C LEU A 452 11.46 18.25 -0.27
N GLY A 453 10.31 17.86 -0.83
CA GLY A 453 10.26 17.20 -2.14
C GLY A 453 10.88 18.03 -3.26
N TYR A 454 10.69 19.37 -3.23
CA TYR A 454 11.32 20.28 -4.18
C TYR A 454 12.85 20.34 -4.03
N ARG A 455 13.36 20.49 -2.80
CA ARG A 455 14.81 20.48 -2.54
C ARG A 455 15.50 19.18 -2.97
N LEU A 456 14.79 18.07 -2.92
CA LEU A 456 15.30 16.76 -3.37
C LEU A 456 15.24 16.59 -4.90
N GLY A 457 14.59 17.49 -5.64
CA GLY A 457 14.38 17.39 -7.08
C GLY A 457 13.25 16.44 -7.49
N LEU A 458 12.42 15.97 -6.54
CA LEU A 458 11.29 15.07 -6.82
C LEU A 458 10.01 15.80 -7.23
N VAL A 459 9.90 17.07 -6.85
CA VAL A 459 8.78 17.94 -7.21
C VAL A 459 9.25 18.88 -8.30
N SER A 460 8.53 18.92 -9.42
CA SER A 460 8.85 19.84 -10.51
C SER A 460 8.62 21.29 -10.11
N GLU A 461 9.33 22.21 -10.77
CA GLU A 461 9.18 23.65 -10.55
C GLU A 461 7.74 24.12 -10.75
N GLU A 462 7.03 23.61 -11.75
CA GLU A 462 5.62 23.94 -12.00
C GLU A 462 4.72 23.60 -10.80
N VAL A 463 4.86 22.37 -10.26
CA VAL A 463 4.08 21.91 -9.11
C VAL A 463 4.44 22.71 -7.85
N TYR A 464 5.72 23.00 -7.66
CA TYR A 464 6.18 23.79 -6.53
C TYR A 464 5.70 25.25 -6.61
N ALA A 465 5.73 25.87 -7.78
CA ALA A 465 5.22 27.22 -8.00
C ALA A 465 3.70 27.29 -7.74
N ALA A 466 2.93 26.28 -8.15
CA ALA A 466 1.50 26.19 -7.83
C ALA A 466 1.26 26.10 -6.31
N PHE A 467 2.08 25.33 -5.60
CA PHE A 467 2.05 25.26 -4.14
C PHE A 467 2.41 26.60 -3.48
N CYS A 468 3.44 27.31 -3.94
CA CYS A 468 3.81 28.63 -3.44
C CYS A 468 2.65 29.62 -3.57
N ARG A 469 1.99 29.68 -4.74
CA ARG A 469 0.79 30.51 -4.94
C ARG A 469 -0.35 30.13 -3.98
N LYS A 470 -0.57 28.83 -3.74
CA LYS A 470 -1.55 28.35 -2.74
C LYS A 470 -1.19 28.84 -1.34
N ARG A 471 0.08 28.72 -0.93
CA ARG A 471 0.59 29.13 0.38
C ARG A 471 0.45 30.64 0.59
N GLU A 472 0.81 31.45 -0.39
CA GLU A 472 0.67 32.91 -0.36
C GLU A 472 -0.80 33.35 -0.26
N ARG A 473 -1.68 32.74 -1.07
CA ARG A 473 -3.12 33.01 -1.00
C ARG A 473 -3.71 32.68 0.37
N LEU A 474 -3.28 31.58 0.98
CA LEU A 474 -3.73 31.21 2.32
C LEU A 474 -3.24 32.20 3.37
N ALA A 475 -1.96 32.59 3.32
CA ALA A 475 -1.39 33.57 4.24
C ALA A 475 -2.10 34.94 4.14
N SER A 476 -2.35 35.41 2.92
CA SER A 476 -3.11 36.65 2.66
C SER A 476 -4.54 36.56 3.20
N LEU A 477 -5.21 35.42 3.00
CA LEU A 477 -6.57 35.21 3.51
C LEU A 477 -6.62 35.21 5.04
N LEU A 478 -5.68 34.53 5.71
CA LEU A 478 -5.63 34.51 7.17
C LEU A 478 -5.38 35.91 7.75
N LYS A 479 -4.42 36.66 7.19
CA LYS A 479 -4.17 38.04 7.57
C LYS A 479 -5.43 38.91 7.43
N ARG A 480 -6.15 38.78 6.31
CA ARG A 480 -7.41 39.50 6.09
C ARG A 480 -8.48 39.10 7.11
N LEU A 481 -8.60 37.82 7.47
CA LEU A 481 -9.56 37.36 8.47
C LEU A 481 -9.24 37.88 9.88
N GLU A 482 -7.97 38.08 10.21
CA GLU A 482 -7.53 38.69 11.47
C GLU A 482 -7.78 40.21 11.52
N GLU A 483 -7.67 40.89 10.38
CA GLU A 483 -7.89 42.34 10.26
C GLU A 483 -9.37 42.74 10.24
N VAL A 484 -10.25 41.89 9.70
CA VAL A 484 -11.69 42.16 9.60
C VAL A 484 -12.35 42.02 10.97
N LYS A 485 -12.80 43.15 11.53
CA LYS A 485 -13.60 43.18 12.76
C LYS A 485 -15.07 43.39 12.43
N LEU A 486 -15.93 42.50 12.91
CA LEU A 486 -17.38 42.69 12.84
C LEU A 486 -17.83 43.53 14.04
N ARG A 487 -18.59 44.60 13.77
CA ARG A 487 -19.26 45.37 14.82
C ARG A 487 -20.65 44.77 15.07
N PRO A 488 -21.17 44.78 16.31
CA PRO A 488 -22.50 44.28 16.63
C PRO A 488 -23.58 45.29 16.23
N ASP A 489 -23.65 45.62 14.93
CA ASP A 489 -24.71 46.45 14.38
C ASP A 489 -25.94 45.62 13.98
N ALA A 490 -27.06 46.31 13.72
CA ALA A 490 -28.32 45.66 13.38
C ALA A 490 -28.20 44.75 12.15
N ALA A 491 -27.41 45.13 11.15
CA ALA A 491 -27.23 44.34 9.93
C ALA A 491 -26.48 43.04 10.21
N VAL A 492 -25.44 43.07 11.04
CA VAL A 492 -24.72 41.87 11.48
C VAL A 492 -25.59 40.98 12.37
N ALA A 493 -26.35 41.57 13.29
CA ALA A 493 -27.27 40.84 14.15
C ALA A 493 -28.36 40.11 13.36
N ASP A 494 -28.99 40.79 12.40
CA ASP A 494 -29.99 40.19 11.51
C ASP A 494 -29.40 39.05 10.68
N LYS A 495 -28.15 39.21 10.23
CA LYS A 495 -27.45 38.17 9.48
C LYS A 495 -27.13 36.94 10.34
N LEU A 496 -26.63 37.13 11.56
CA LEU A 496 -26.35 36.03 12.49
C LEU A 496 -27.64 35.29 12.85
N LYS A 497 -28.75 36.02 13.07
CA LYS A 497 -30.07 35.45 13.31
C LYS A 497 -30.56 34.62 12.12
N ALA A 498 -30.41 35.13 10.89
CA ALA A 498 -30.76 34.40 9.68
C ALA A 498 -29.92 33.11 9.49
N LEU A 499 -28.70 33.09 10.01
CA LEU A 499 -27.81 31.92 10.01
C LEU A 499 -28.04 30.98 11.21
N GLY A 500 -28.95 31.30 12.14
CA GLY A 500 -29.16 30.53 13.37
C GLY A 500 -27.98 30.57 14.34
N SER A 501 -27.13 31.59 14.24
CA SER A 501 -25.97 31.78 15.11
C SER A 501 -26.33 32.62 16.34
N ALA A 502 -25.56 32.48 17.41
CA ALA A 502 -25.61 33.41 18.54
C ALA A 502 -25.22 34.83 18.09
N PRO A 503 -25.80 35.89 18.69
CA PRO A 503 -25.36 37.27 18.47
C PRO A 503 -23.95 37.47 19.03
N ILE A 504 -23.25 38.48 18.50
CA ILE A 504 -21.89 38.88 18.93
C ILE A 504 -21.91 40.22 19.65
#